data_AF-A0A9D2FFA9-F1
#
_entry.id   AF-A0A9D2FFA9-F1
#
_cell.length_a   1.000
_cell.length_b   1.000
_cell.length_c   1.000
_cell.angle_alpha   90.00
_cell.angle_beta   90.00
_cell.angle_gamma   90.00
#
_symmetry.space_group_name_H-M   'P 1'
#
loop_
_entity.id
_entity.type
_entity.pdbx_description
1 polymer ?
#
loop_
_entity_poly.entity_id
_entity_poly.type
_entity_poly.pdbx_seq_one_letter_code
_entity_poly.pdbx_strand_id
1 'polypeptide(L)'
;MLELPRLLFFQNKNPYSASQAEMRYRAVPGKRSAPEGGEEAVLTVDIWPGPWTIDYTDPALRAQRVFPLTEEGRAQALEWIRQTYHSAPERWQSAPSILDCEPWTAPPEAPNQEAEG
;
A
#
# COMPACT_ATOMS: atom_id res chain seq x y z
N MET A 1 9.93 13.34 -4.96
CA MET A 1 8.76 14.21 -4.74
C MET A 1 7.58 13.32 -4.39
N LEU A 2 6.74 13.67 -3.40
CA LEU A 2 5.53 12.90 -3.06
C LEU A 2 4.33 13.46 -3.82
N GLU A 3 3.80 12.66 -4.74
CA GLU A 3 2.74 13.07 -5.66
C GLU A 3 1.85 11.88 -6.05
N LEU A 4 0.66 12.20 -6.53
CA LEU A 4 -0.22 11.26 -7.20
C LEU A 4 -0.63 11.84 -8.55
N PRO A 5 -0.78 11.01 -9.59
CA PRO A 5 -1.38 11.40 -10.87
C PRO A 5 -2.74 12.08 -10.71
N ARG A 6 -3.22 12.71 -11.79
CA ARG A 6 -4.56 13.31 -11.82
C ARG A 6 -5.63 12.23 -11.70
N LEU A 7 -6.83 12.61 -11.22
CA LEU A 7 -7.96 11.67 -11.05
C LEU A 7 -8.26 10.87 -12.33
N LEU A 8 -8.20 11.51 -13.51
CA LEU A 8 -8.44 10.86 -14.79
C LEU A 8 -7.52 9.66 -15.05
N PHE A 9 -6.27 9.71 -14.56
CA PHE A 9 -5.34 8.58 -14.68
C PHE A 9 -5.90 7.33 -13.99
N PHE A 10 -6.47 7.51 -12.80
CA PHE A 10 -7.05 6.43 -12.00
C PHE A 10 -8.44 6.02 -12.48
N GLN A 11 -9.25 6.96 -13.01
CA GLN A 11 -10.52 6.64 -13.66
C GLN A 11 -10.32 5.74 -14.89
N ASN A 12 -9.18 5.88 -15.58
CA ASN A 12 -8.74 4.98 -16.64
C ASN A 12 -8.17 3.65 -16.13
N LYS A 13 -8.36 3.33 -14.83
CA LYS A 13 -7.97 2.07 -14.17
C LYS A 13 -6.45 1.82 -14.13
N ASN A 14 -5.64 2.87 -14.28
CA ASN A 14 -4.19 2.72 -14.24
C ASN A 14 -3.69 2.68 -12.79
N PRO A 15 -2.92 1.65 -12.39
CA PRO A 15 -2.21 1.66 -11.13
C PRO A 15 -1.03 2.64 -11.19
N TYR A 16 -0.71 3.25 -10.07
CA TYR A 16 0.44 4.13 -9.91
C TYR A 16 1.35 3.58 -8.82
N SER A 17 2.66 3.59 -9.03
CA SER A 17 3.66 3.25 -8.03
C SER A 17 4.78 4.28 -8.06
N ALA A 18 5.26 4.68 -6.89
CA ALA A 18 6.38 5.59 -6.76
C ALA A 18 7.12 5.36 -5.43
N SER A 19 8.28 5.99 -5.30
CA SER A 19 9.09 5.94 -4.09
C SER A 19 9.60 7.32 -3.70
N GLN A 20 9.89 7.47 -2.42
CA GLN A 20 10.57 8.63 -1.85
C GLN A 20 11.54 8.11 -0.78
N ALA A 21 12.84 8.27 -1.04
CA ALA A 21 13.86 7.55 -0.29
C ALA A 21 13.49 6.05 -0.21
N GLU A 22 13.43 5.47 0.98
CA GLU A 22 13.10 4.05 1.16
C GLU A 22 11.61 3.77 1.32
N MET A 23 10.78 4.80 1.36
CA MET A 23 9.32 4.63 1.36
C MET A 23 8.84 4.33 -0.07
N ARG A 24 8.17 3.19 -0.24
CA ARG A 24 7.46 2.82 -1.47
C ARG A 24 5.97 2.99 -1.24
N TYR A 25 5.26 3.43 -2.27
CA TYR A 25 3.81 3.50 -2.23
C TYR A 25 3.19 3.16 -3.59
N ARG A 26 2.01 2.56 -3.54
CA ARG A 26 1.24 2.16 -4.72
C ARG A 26 -0.22 2.53 -4.54
N ALA A 27 -0.80 3.20 -5.53
CA ALA A 27 -2.21 3.54 -5.58
C ALA A 27 -2.88 2.74 -6.70
N VAL A 28 -3.85 1.90 -6.35
CA VAL A 28 -4.59 1.02 -7.27
C VAL A 28 -6.06 1.42 -7.26
N PRO A 29 -6.62 1.88 -8.40
CA PRO A 29 -8.06 2.09 -8.51
C PRO A 29 -8.77 0.74 -8.56
N GLY A 30 -9.90 0.64 -7.88
CA GLY A 30 -10.68 -0.59 -7.79
C GLY A 30 -12.13 -0.32 -7.47
N LYS A 31 -12.85 -1.40 -7.18
CA LYS A 31 -14.21 -1.36 -6.70
C LYS A 31 -14.30 -2.09 -5.36
N ARG A 32 -15.12 -1.57 -4.45
CA ARG A 32 -15.42 -2.23 -3.18
C ARG A 32 -16.93 -2.37 -3.05
N SER A 33 -17.38 -3.44 -2.39
CA SER A 33 -18.78 -3.59 -2.01
C SER A 33 -19.11 -2.58 -0.91
N ALA A 34 -20.05 -1.69 -1.20
CA ALA A 34 -20.63 -0.77 -0.24
C ALA A 34 -21.63 -1.52 0.66
N PRO A 35 -21.79 -1.11 1.94
CA PRO A 35 -22.72 -1.75 2.88
C PRO A 35 -24.18 -1.72 2.41
N GLU A 36 -24.56 -0.79 1.52
CA GLU A 36 -25.91 -0.70 0.93
C GLU A 36 -26.09 -1.56 -0.33
N GLY A 37 -25.18 -2.49 -0.63
CA GLY A 37 -25.32 -3.42 -1.75
C GLY A 37 -24.95 -2.84 -3.12
N GLY A 38 -24.15 -1.78 -3.15
CA GLY A 38 -23.60 -1.17 -4.37
C GLY A 38 -22.11 -1.42 -4.58
N GLU A 39 -21.59 -1.13 -5.77
CA GLU A 39 -20.15 -1.04 -6.03
C GLU A 39 -19.70 0.43 -5.92
N GLU A 40 -18.80 0.73 -4.99
CA GLU A 40 -18.15 2.04 -4.88
C GLU A 40 -16.77 2.01 -5.55
N ALA A 41 -16.48 3.04 -6.35
CA ALA A 41 -15.16 3.21 -6.94
C ALA A 41 -14.19 3.75 -5.88
N VAL A 42 -13.09 3.04 -5.67
CA VAL A 42 -12.13 3.34 -4.61
C VAL A 42 -10.71 3.41 -5.14
N LEU A 43 -9.85 4.08 -4.39
CA LEU A 43 -8.41 4.12 -4.58
C LEU A 43 -7.76 3.48 -3.35
N THR A 44 -7.16 2.30 -3.54
CA THR A 44 -6.41 1.62 -2.48
C THR A 44 -4.97 2.07 -2.54
N VAL A 45 -4.45 2.59 -1.44
CA VAL A 45 -3.05 3.03 -1.32
C VAL A 45 -2.33 2.13 -0.34
N ASP A 46 -1.29 1.48 -0.83
CA ASP A 46 -0.33 0.69 -0.05
C ASP A 46 0.94 1.53 0.17
N ILE A 47 1.50 1.51 1.38
CA ILE A 47 2.81 2.09 1.73
C ILE A 47 3.64 1.01 2.43
N TRP A 48 4.90 0.85 2.03
CA TRP A 48 5.79 -0.14 2.64
C TRP A 48 7.26 0.29 2.53
N PRO A 49 8.15 -0.23 3.40
CA PRO A 49 9.58 0.03 3.30
C PRO A 49 10.23 -0.77 2.17
N GLY A 50 11.33 -0.25 1.64
CA GLY A 50 12.26 -1.00 0.83
C GLY A 50 13.02 -2.08 1.56
N PRO A 51 13.85 -2.84 0.82
CA PRO A 51 14.13 -2.69 -0.62
C PRO A 51 13.15 -3.43 -1.55
N TRP A 52 12.34 -4.33 -0.99
CA TRP A 52 11.53 -5.30 -1.74
C TRP A 52 10.26 -4.71 -2.38
N THR A 53 9.69 -5.47 -3.32
CA THR A 53 8.31 -5.21 -3.76
C THR A 53 7.32 -5.55 -2.64
N ILE A 54 6.09 -5.08 -2.77
CA ILE A 54 5.07 -5.29 -1.75
C ILE A 54 4.93 -6.77 -1.41
N ASP A 55 4.96 -7.68 -2.40
CA ASP A 55 4.76 -9.13 -2.22
C ASP A 55 5.78 -9.79 -1.27
N TYR A 56 7.02 -9.30 -1.26
CA TYR A 56 8.13 -9.82 -0.44
C TYR A 56 8.42 -8.97 0.80
N THR A 57 7.53 -8.04 1.14
CA THR A 57 7.65 -7.22 2.36
C THR A 57 6.73 -7.77 3.43
N ASP A 58 7.17 -7.86 4.69
CA ASP A 58 6.29 -8.34 5.78
C ASP A 58 4.96 -7.53 5.83
N PRO A 59 3.77 -8.19 5.79
CA PRO A 59 2.48 -7.50 5.93
C PRO A 59 2.38 -6.58 7.14
N ALA A 60 3.05 -6.88 8.26
CA ALA A 60 3.09 -6.04 9.45
C ALA A 60 3.84 -4.71 9.23
N LEU A 61 4.73 -4.64 8.24
CA LEU A 61 5.44 -3.43 7.85
C LEU A 61 4.69 -2.60 6.81
N ARG A 62 3.63 -3.16 6.21
CA ARG A 62 2.79 -2.49 5.21
C ARG A 62 1.70 -1.69 5.91
N ALA A 63 1.37 -0.54 5.35
CA ALA A 63 0.18 0.21 5.70
C ALA A 63 -0.72 0.31 4.48
N GLN A 64 -1.99 -0.02 4.62
CA GLN A 64 -2.98 0.09 3.56
C GLN A 64 -4.11 1.01 4.00
N ARG A 65 -4.52 1.92 3.13
CA ARG A 65 -5.77 2.69 3.29
C ARG A 65 -6.54 2.77 1.99
N VAL A 66 -7.85 2.82 2.12
CA VAL A 66 -8.79 2.92 0.99
C VAL A 66 -9.45 4.28 1.05
N PHE A 67 -9.46 4.96 -0.09
CA PHE A 67 -10.06 6.28 -0.27
C PHE A 67 -11.12 6.22 -1.37
N PRO A 68 -12.12 7.11 -1.38
CA PRO A 68 -13.04 7.20 -2.49
C PRO A 68 -12.29 7.64 -3.78
N LEU A 69 -12.70 7.14 -4.94
CA LEU A 69 -12.11 7.52 -6.23
C LEU A 69 -12.66 8.89 -6.71
N THR A 70 -12.42 9.92 -5.90
CA THR A 70 -12.81 11.32 -6.15
C THR A 70 -11.60 12.24 -6.03
N GLU A 71 -11.74 13.52 -6.42
CA GLU A 71 -10.64 14.48 -6.27
C GLU A 71 -10.27 14.68 -4.79
N GLU A 72 -11.28 14.73 -3.91
CA GLU A 72 -11.11 14.81 -2.46
C GLU A 72 -10.44 13.56 -1.89
N GLY A 73 -10.87 12.35 -2.32
CA GLY A 73 -10.24 11.11 -1.89
C GLY A 73 -8.79 10.98 -2.35
N ARG A 74 -8.48 11.46 -3.56
CA ARG A 74 -7.10 11.55 -4.07
C ARG A 74 -6.25 12.53 -3.26
N ALA A 75 -6.81 13.68 -2.89
CA ALA A 75 -6.12 14.66 -2.04
C ALA A 75 -5.83 14.09 -0.64
N GLN A 76 -6.81 13.42 -0.03
CA GLN A 76 -6.65 12.72 1.25
C GLN A 76 -5.61 11.59 1.17
N ALA A 77 -5.60 10.83 0.07
CA ALA A 77 -4.61 9.80 -0.19
C ALA A 77 -3.19 10.39 -0.25
N LEU A 78 -3.01 11.48 -1.00
CA LEU A 78 -1.73 12.17 -1.09
C LEU A 78 -1.28 12.75 0.26
N GLU A 79 -2.20 13.34 1.00
CA GLU A 79 -1.91 13.86 2.34
C GLU A 79 -1.49 12.74 3.28
N TRP A 80 -2.17 11.59 3.26
CA TRP A 80 -1.80 10.43 4.05
C TRP A 80 -0.41 9.89 3.71
N ILE A 81 -0.05 9.82 2.42
CA ILE A 81 1.31 9.44 1.98
C ILE A 81 2.35 10.41 2.56
N ARG A 82 2.07 11.73 2.47
CA ARG A 82 2.96 12.77 3.01
C ARG A 82 3.09 12.67 4.53
N GLN A 83 1.99 12.54 5.25
CA GLN A 83 2.00 12.37 6.70
C GLN A 83 2.79 11.13 7.11
N THR A 84 2.60 10.00 6.43
CA THR A 84 3.33 8.75 6.70
C THR A 84 4.84 8.92 6.51
N TYR A 85 5.26 9.66 5.48
CA TYR A 85 6.66 9.99 5.26
C TYR A 85 7.22 10.91 6.36
N HIS A 86 6.49 11.98 6.70
CA HIS A 86 6.96 13.00 7.65
C HIS A 86 6.89 12.56 9.11
N SER A 87 6.00 11.63 9.48
CA SER A 87 5.87 11.13 10.84
C SER A 87 6.98 10.13 11.23
N ALA A 88 7.68 9.54 10.27
CA ALA A 88 8.72 8.54 10.53
C ALA A 88 9.95 8.72 9.63
N PRO A 89 10.61 9.90 9.63
CA PRO A 89 11.67 10.20 8.69
C PRO A 89 12.89 9.30 8.86
N GLU A 90 13.19 8.83 10.07
CA GLU A 90 14.31 7.92 10.35
C GLU A 90 14.12 6.55 9.68
N ARG A 91 12.88 6.04 9.69
CA ARG A 91 12.50 4.78 9.04
C ARG A 91 12.75 4.80 7.52
N TRP A 92 12.61 5.97 6.90
CA TRP A 92 12.72 6.12 5.45
C TRP A 92 14.11 6.57 4.98
N GLN A 93 14.99 6.97 5.92
CA GLN A 93 16.34 7.46 5.65
C GLN A 93 17.43 6.39 5.79
N SER A 94 17.13 5.25 6.41
CA SER A 94 18.04 4.11 6.50
C SER A 94 17.28 2.83 6.18
N ALA A 95 17.42 2.35 4.93
CA ALA A 95 17.13 0.95 4.64
C ALA A 95 18.44 0.16 4.61
N PRO A 96 18.42 -1.09 5.08
CA PRO A 96 19.50 -2.01 4.81
C PRO A 96 19.60 -2.26 3.30
N SER A 97 20.79 -2.60 2.82
CA SER A 97 20.99 -2.99 1.42
C SER A 97 20.08 -4.17 1.07
N ILE A 98 19.68 -4.30 -0.19
CA ILE A 98 19.01 -5.52 -0.69
C ILE A 98 19.86 -6.77 -0.47
N LEU A 99 21.18 -6.63 -0.38
CA LEU A 99 22.11 -7.71 -0.08
C LEU A 99 22.11 -8.12 1.40
N ASP A 100 21.66 -7.24 2.29
CA ASP A 100 21.59 -7.44 3.74
C ASP A 100 20.16 -7.68 4.23
N CYS A 101 19.15 -7.60 3.35
CA CYS A 101 17.74 -7.86 3.67
C CYS A 101 17.32 -9.25 3.19
N GLU A 102 16.82 -10.09 4.08
CA GLU A 102 16.14 -11.32 3.68
C GLU A 102 14.71 -11.00 3.18
N PRO A 103 14.26 -11.55 2.04
CA PRO A 103 12.89 -11.38 1.59
C PRO A 103 11.93 -12.05 2.57
N TRP A 104 10.78 -11.41 2.83
CA TRP A 104 9.79 -12.00 3.71
C TRP A 104 9.21 -13.29 3.11
N THR A 105 9.15 -14.34 3.92
CA THR A 105 8.50 -15.61 3.59
C THR A 105 7.36 -15.83 4.59
N ALA A 106 6.17 -16.18 4.10
CA ALA A 106 5.04 -16.48 4.98
C ALA A 106 5.41 -17.62 5.94
N PRO A 107 5.06 -17.53 7.24
CA PRO A 107 5.23 -18.65 8.14
C PRO A 107 4.50 -19.89 7.59
N PRO A 108 5.07 -21.10 7.71
CA PRO A 108 4.40 -22.31 7.26
C PRO A 108 3.04 -22.40 7.94
N GLU A 109 1.99 -22.63 7.14
CA GLU A 109 0.64 -22.78 7.64
C GLU A 109 0.64 -23.89 8.70
N ALA A 110 0.20 -23.57 9.92
CA ALA A 110 0.11 -24.57 10.97
C ALA A 110 -0.78 -25.72 10.46
N PRO A 111 -0.40 -26.99 10.65
CA PRO A 111 -1.18 -28.11 10.17
C PRO A 111 -2.61 -27.95 10.68
N ASN A 112 -3.54 -27.83 9.73
CA ASN A 112 -4.97 -27.78 9.96
C ASN A 112 -5.31 -29.01 10.83
N GLN A 113 -5.63 -28.80 12.11
CA GLN A 113 -6.18 -29.85 12.94
C GLN A 113 -7.62 -30.07 12.49
N GLU A 114 -7.77 -30.75 11.36
CA GLU A 114 -9.04 -31.29 10.91
C GLU A 114 -9.48 -32.34 11.93
N ALA A 115 -10.53 -31.96 12.66
CA ALA A 115 -11.47 -32.81 13.37
C ALA A 115 -11.24 -34.32 13.26
N GLU A 116 -10.67 -34.93 14.30
CA GLU A 116 -10.99 -36.32 14.65
C GLU A 116 -12.39 -36.31 15.31
N GLY A 117 -13.38 -36.75 14.54
CA GLY A 117 -14.67 -37.20 15.05
C GLY A 117 -14.64 -38.67 15.45
#